data_AF-A0A6V7HQC9-F1
#
_entry.id   AF-A0A6V7HQC9-F1
#
_cell.length_a   1.000
_cell.length_b   1.000
_cell.length_c   1.000
_cell.angle_alpha   90.00
_cell.angle_beta   90.00
_cell.angle_gamma   90.00
#
_symmetry.space_group_name_H-M   'P 1'
#
loop_
_entity.id
_entity.type
_entity.pdbx_description
1 polymer ?
#
loop_
_entity_poly.entity_id
_entity_poly.type
_entity_poly.pdbx_seq_one_letter_code
_entity_poly.pdbx_strand_id
1 'polypeptide(L)' 'CCSFVGKRGNGPQAISIGKNCDKFGIVVHELGHVVGFWHEHTRPDRDRHVQIIRDNIMT' A
#
# COMPACT_ATOMS: atom_id res chain seq x y z
N CYS A 1 -6.49 5.71 -2.82
CA CYS A 1 -6.40 5.63 -1.35
C CYS A 1 -4.91 5.63 -1.03
N CYS A 2 -4.46 6.33 0.01
CA CYS A 2 -3.03 6.49 0.28
C CYS A 2 -2.74 6.60 1.79
N SER A 3 -1.59 6.06 2.21
CA SER A 3 -1.07 6.18 3.58
C SER A 3 0.46 6.14 3.57
N PHE A 4 1.09 6.69 4.61
CA PHE A 4 2.52 6.49 4.86
C PHE A 4 2.79 5.08 5.38
N VAL A 5 3.90 4.47 4.96
CA VAL A 5 4.33 3.17 5.50
C VAL A 5 5.09 3.37 6.82
N GLY A 6 4.50 2.91 7.92
CA GLY A 6 5.04 3.01 9.27
C GLY A 6 4.85 4.39 9.91
N LYS A 7 5.51 4.58 11.06
CA LYS A 7 5.51 5.85 11.80
C LYS A 7 6.33 6.90 11.04
N ARG A 8 5.68 7.94 10.55
CA ARG A 8 6.36 9.04 9.84
C ARG A 8 7.23 9.91 10.76
N GLY A 9 6.85 10.06 12.03
CA GLY A 9 7.59 10.89 12.99
C GLY A 9 6.71 11.38 14.15
N ASN A 10 7.08 12.54 14.71
CA ASN A 10 6.35 13.17 15.82
C ASN A 10 5.33 14.17 15.28
N GLY A 11 4.25 13.66 14.69
CA GLY A 11 3.16 14.46 14.15
C GLY A 11 2.06 13.57 13.57
N PRO A 12 0.87 14.14 13.30
CA PRO A 12 -0.20 13.38 12.66
C PRO A 12 0.22 12.94 11.25
N GLN A 13 -0.22 11.75 10.86
CA GLN A 13 -0.13 11.25 9.48
C GLN A 13 -1.54 10.91 8.99
N ALA A 14 -1.90 11.44 7.82
CA ALA A 14 -3.22 11.25 7.26
C ALA A 14 -3.30 9.93 6.48
N ILE A 15 -4.50 9.35 6.47
CA ILE A 15 -4.91 8.30 5.52
C ILE A 15 -5.94 8.94 4.59
N SER A 16 -5.70 8.87 3.28
CA SER A 16 -6.60 9.43 2.26
C SER A 16 -7.66 8.39 1.86
N ILE A 17 -8.89 8.59 2.33
CA ILE A 17 -10.07 7.79 1.99
C ILE A 17 -11.06 8.66 1.24
N GLY A 18 -11.26 8.36 -0.06
CA GLY A 18 -12.24 9.00 -0.91
C GLY A 18 -13.36 8.05 -1.35
N LYS A 19 -14.21 8.51 -2.27
CA LYS A 19 -15.24 7.66 -2.90
C LYS A 19 -14.57 6.45 -3.57
N ASN A 20 -15.13 5.25 -3.36
CA ASN A 20 -14.60 3.95 -3.79
C ASN A 20 -13.39 3.41 -2.98
N CYS A 21 -12.92 4.12 -1.96
CA CYS A 21 -11.84 3.70 -1.05
C CYS A 21 -12.32 3.36 0.36
N ASP A 22 -13.61 3.47 0.62
CA ASP A 22 -14.25 3.46 1.94
C ASP A 22 -14.76 2.07 2.36
N LYS A 23 -14.51 1.04 1.55
CA LYS A 23 -14.83 -0.35 1.87
C LYS A 23 -13.93 -0.86 3.00
N PHE A 24 -14.49 -1.69 3.88
CA PHE A 24 -13.79 -2.28 5.03
C PHE A 24 -12.39 -2.82 4.69
N GLY A 25 -12.28 -3.67 3.68
CA GLY A 25 -10.98 -4.27 3.30
C GLY A 25 -9.94 -3.25 2.81
N ILE A 26 -10.39 -2.15 2.18
CA ILE A 26 -9.49 -1.08 1.73
C ILE A 26 -8.96 -0.31 2.94
N VAL A 27 -9.83 0.01 3.90
CA VAL A 27 -9.39 0.67 5.14
C VAL A 27 -8.41 -0.21 5.93
N VAL A 28 -8.66 -1.52 6.01
CA VAL A 28 -7.72 -2.48 6.63
C VAL A 28 -6.37 -2.49 5.90
N HIS A 29 -6.37 -2.44 4.57
CA HIS A 29 -5.14 -2.34 3.77
C HIS A 29 -4.35 -1.05 4.10
N GLU A 30 -5.01 0.10 4.14
CA GLU A 30 -4.35 1.38 4.48
C GLU A 30 -3.83 1.40 5.94
N LEU A 31 -4.52 0.72 6.87
CA LEU A 31 -4.01 0.50 8.22
C LEU A 31 -2.79 -0.43 8.23
N GLY A 32 -2.72 -1.40 7.32
CA GLY A 32 -1.51 -2.21 7.08
C GLY A 32 -0.30 -1.35 6.71
N HIS A 33 -0.48 -0.33 5.87
CA HIS A 33 0.55 0.67 5.62
C HIS A 33 0.95 1.42 6.89
N VAL A 34 -0.02 1.87 7.71
CA VAL A 34 0.27 2.54 9.00
C VAL A 34 1.13 1.66 9.92
N VAL A 35 0.86 0.35 9.98
CA VAL A 35 1.67 -0.59 10.77
C VAL A 35 3.11 -0.70 10.26
N GLY A 36 3.32 -0.53 8.95
CA GLY A 36 4.66 -0.59 8.34
C GLY A 36 4.79 -1.60 7.20
N PHE A 37 3.69 -2.13 6.68
CA PHE A 37 3.73 -3.05 5.55
C PHE A 37 3.72 -2.32 4.21
N TRP A 38 4.64 -2.73 3.34
CA TRP A 38 4.63 -2.39 1.93
C TRP A 38 3.69 -3.35 1.17
N HIS A 39 3.43 -3.06 -0.10
CA HIS A 39 2.75 -4.01 -0.97
C HIS A 39 3.56 -5.30 -1.08
N GLU A 40 2.93 -6.47 -0.92
CA GLU A 40 3.66 -7.75 -0.89
C GLU A 40 4.48 -8.01 -2.15
N HIS A 41 3.98 -7.58 -3.31
CA HIS A 41 4.70 -7.69 -4.59
C HIS A 41 5.94 -6.80 -4.69
N THR A 42 6.30 -6.00 -3.68
CA THR A 42 7.55 -5.21 -3.66
C THR A 42 8.65 -5.83 -2.81
N ARG A 43 8.41 -7.02 -2.23
CA ARG A 43 9.44 -7.74 -1.46
C ARG A 43 10.71 -7.98 -2.28
N PRO A 44 11.90 -8.01 -1.64
CA PRO A 44 13.17 -8.27 -2.32
C PRO A 44 13.22 -9.63 -3.03
N ASP A 45 12.48 -10.63 -2.53
CA ASP A 45 12.43 -11.98 -3.08
C ASP A 45 11.27 -12.21 -4.06
N ARG A 46 10.49 -11.17 -4.41
CA ARG A 46 9.26 -11.31 -5.23
C ARG A 46 9.49 -12.05 -6.55
N ASP A 47 10.66 -11.89 -7.16
CA ASP A 47 10.94 -12.37 -8.52
C ASP A 47 11.08 -13.91 -8.53
N ARG A 48 11.09 -14.55 -7.34
CA ARG A 48 10.98 -16.01 -7.15
C ARG A 48 9.53 -16.50 -7.12
N HIS A 49 8.55 -15.60 -6.98
CA HIS A 49 7.14 -15.92 -6.73
C HIS A 49 6.20 -15.38 -7.81
N VAL A 50 6.53 -14.21 -8.38
CA VAL A 50 5.70 -13.53 -9.39
C VAL A 50 6.55 -12.89 -10.48
N GLN A 51 5.99 -12.78 -11.68
CA GLN A 51 6.57 -12.03 -12.80
C GLN A 51 5.77 -10.75 -13.06
N ILE A 52 6.47 -9.61 -13.13
CA ILE A 52 5.86 -8.33 -13.53
C ILE A 52 5.92 -8.19 -15.05
N ILE A 53 4.77 -8.29 -15.72
CA ILE A 53 4.64 -8.09 -17.17
C ILE A 53 4.60 -6.58 -17.44
N ARG A 54 5.78 -5.99 -17.68
CA ARG A 54 5.97 -4.54 -17.77
C ARG A 54 5.16 -3.90 -18.91
N ASP A 55 4.95 -4.61 -19.99
CA ASP A 55 4.21 -4.13 -21.17
C ASP A 55 2.73 -3.83 -20.87
N ASN A 56 2.19 -4.40 -19.80
CA ASN A 56 0.79 -4.20 -19.38
C ASN A 56 0.61 -3.12 -18.30
N ILE A 57 1.69 -2.42 -17.90
CA ILE A 57 1.61 -1.37 -16.88
C ILE A 57 1.13 -0.06 -17.53
N MET A 58 0.02 0.48 -17.03
CA MET A 58 -0.46 1.81 -17.44
C MET A 58 0.49 2.89 -16.94
N THR A 59 0.92 3.78 -17.84
CA THR A 59 1.75 4.97 -17.53
C THR A 59 0.91 6.21 -17.36
#